data_AF-A0A7Y5XWH4-F1
#
_entry.id   AF-A0A7Y5XWH4-F1
#
_cell.length_a   1.000
_cell.length_b   1.000
_cell.length_c   1.000
_cell.angle_alpha   90.00
_cell.angle_beta   90.00
_cell.angle_gamma   90.00
#
_symmetry.space_group_name_H-M   'P 1'
#
loop_
_entity.id
_entity.type
_entity.pdbx_description
1 polymer ?
#
loop_
_entity_poly.entity_id
_entity_poly.type
_entity_poly.pdbx_seq_one_letter_code
_entity_poly.pdbx_strand_id
1 'polypeptide(L)'
;MIADAHVDILLELAHREHRLGERDVFARTWLPLLDAGEVALQVCPVFVDLELQPEGSLRESLRQVTALQHALRESPERLVAIHSRGDLDAVESGERIGLLLALEGVEPFGYEVATADLFWELGLRMAGLTWNRRNPFADGAAEGGGLSRLGRSLLGRFAELGVILDLAHASEQLFRECLETYEGRLLVTHAGCRAVNDTPRNLSDDQLRALAARDGIFGLMIHPLAIDPGAPTIERVVDHLEHAASVIGPDRICLGGDWIKRLHELMPAPAPPDGLMPPGLAEGTTIEGLSGPEEYPALVEALQARGWDADRQHALLSGNLLRFLREALPEG
;
A
#
# COMPACT_ATOMS: atom_id res chain seq x y z
N MET A 1 10.66 12.72 8.94
CA MET A 1 10.70 11.44 8.18
C MET A 1 9.33 10.79 8.17
N ILE A 2 8.91 10.29 7.00
CA ILE A 2 7.65 9.59 6.75
C ILE A 2 7.95 8.17 6.23
N ALA A 3 7.17 7.19 6.66
CA ALA A 3 7.13 5.85 6.08
C ALA A 3 5.70 5.59 5.57
N ASP A 4 5.58 5.39 4.27
CA ASP A 4 4.31 5.23 3.56
C ASP A 4 4.12 3.77 3.11
N ALA A 5 3.02 3.17 3.54
CA ALA A 5 2.70 1.77 3.31
C ALA A 5 2.09 1.47 1.94
N HIS A 6 1.74 2.48 1.12
CA HIS A 6 1.13 2.23 -0.18
C HIS A 6 1.12 3.44 -1.11
N VAL A 7 1.85 3.38 -2.24
CA VAL A 7 1.70 4.31 -3.37
C VAL A 7 2.07 3.61 -4.68
N ASP A 8 1.21 3.71 -5.70
CA ASP A 8 1.37 3.13 -7.05
C ASP A 8 2.46 3.78 -7.93
N ILE A 9 3.63 4.06 -7.37
CA ILE A 9 4.76 4.66 -8.08
C ILE A 9 5.14 3.82 -9.31
N LEU A 10 5.16 2.48 -9.17
CA LEU A 10 5.69 1.61 -10.21
C LEU A 10 4.87 1.63 -11.48
N LEU A 11 3.55 1.82 -11.37
CA LEU A 11 2.67 1.96 -12.52
C LEU A 11 3.01 3.21 -13.33
N GLU A 12 3.24 4.36 -12.66
CA GLU A 12 3.67 5.60 -13.32
C GLU A 12 5.02 5.41 -14.02
N LEU A 13 6.01 4.85 -13.30
CA LEU A 13 7.36 4.66 -13.84
C LEU A 13 7.34 3.73 -15.07
N ALA A 14 6.69 2.57 -14.95
CA ALA A 14 6.61 1.60 -16.04
C ALA A 14 5.93 2.19 -17.28
N HIS A 15 4.88 3.01 -17.08
CA HIS A 15 4.23 3.71 -18.19
C HIS A 15 5.19 4.69 -18.87
N ARG A 16 5.82 5.59 -18.10
CA ARG A 16 6.74 6.59 -18.64
C ARG A 16 7.93 5.97 -19.36
N GLU A 17 8.54 4.94 -18.78
CA GLU A 17 9.67 4.26 -19.39
C GLU A 17 9.29 3.48 -20.66
N HIS A 18 8.25 2.63 -20.57
CA HIS A 18 7.95 1.69 -21.66
C HIS A 18 7.01 2.23 -22.73
N ARG A 19 6.11 3.17 -22.39
CA ARG A 19 5.18 3.77 -23.34
C ARG A 19 5.68 5.10 -23.89
N LEU A 20 6.30 5.93 -23.04
CA LEU A 20 6.77 7.26 -23.44
C LEU A 20 8.27 7.30 -23.78
N GLY A 21 9.02 6.25 -23.43
CA GLY A 21 10.46 6.18 -23.71
C GLY A 21 11.29 7.14 -22.87
N GLU A 22 10.75 7.59 -21.73
CA GLU A 22 11.44 8.44 -20.78
C GLU A 22 12.58 7.66 -20.09
N ARG A 23 13.54 8.41 -19.52
CA ARG A 23 14.71 7.87 -18.81
C ARG A 23 14.94 8.69 -17.56
N ASP A 24 15.63 8.08 -16.59
CA ASP A 24 15.91 8.68 -15.30
C ASP A 24 14.60 9.11 -14.62
N VAL A 25 13.56 8.27 -14.78
CA VAL A 25 12.18 8.66 -14.53
C VAL A 25 11.99 8.91 -13.05
N PHE A 26 12.47 8.00 -12.19
CA PHE A 26 12.31 8.15 -10.75
C PHE A 26 13.04 9.40 -10.23
N ALA A 27 14.30 9.57 -10.62
CA ALA A 27 15.14 10.70 -10.21
C ALA A 27 14.53 12.06 -10.61
N ARG A 28 13.81 12.12 -11.73
CA ARG A 28 13.20 13.35 -12.26
C ARG A 28 11.77 13.60 -11.78
N THR A 29 11.08 12.56 -11.32
CA THR A 29 9.65 12.63 -10.96
C THR A 29 9.44 12.47 -9.47
N TRP A 30 9.64 11.26 -8.93
CA TRP A 30 9.28 10.92 -7.56
C TRP A 30 10.34 11.33 -6.54
N LEU A 31 11.64 11.24 -6.85
CA LEU A 31 12.69 11.58 -5.88
C LEU A 31 12.55 13.01 -5.30
N PRO A 32 12.31 14.07 -6.11
CA PRO A 32 12.09 15.41 -5.56
C PRO A 32 10.84 15.54 -4.69
N LEU A 33 9.78 14.75 -4.96
CA LEU A 33 8.53 14.78 -4.19
C LEU A 33 8.71 14.08 -2.85
N LEU A 34 9.37 12.92 -2.85
CA LEU A 34 9.72 12.21 -1.63
C LEU A 34 10.65 13.05 -0.74
N ASP A 35 11.62 13.75 -1.34
CA ASP A 35 12.50 14.68 -0.61
C ASP A 35 11.70 15.85 0.01
N ALA A 36 10.77 16.46 -0.74
CA ALA A 36 9.93 17.55 -0.24
C ALA A 36 8.96 17.10 0.88
N GLY A 37 8.48 15.86 0.81
CA GLY A 37 7.60 15.24 1.79
C GLY A 37 8.32 14.61 2.99
N GLU A 38 9.65 14.62 2.99
CA GLU A 38 10.49 13.87 3.93
C GLU A 38 10.17 12.36 3.99
N VAL A 39 9.77 11.75 2.87
CA VAL A 39 9.48 10.32 2.78
C VAL A 39 10.80 9.53 2.74
N ALA A 40 10.99 8.70 3.76
CA ALA A 40 12.18 7.88 3.94
C ALA A 40 11.94 6.40 3.59
N LEU A 41 10.69 5.93 3.62
CA LEU A 41 10.32 4.58 3.19
C LEU A 41 9.03 4.64 2.39
N GLN A 42 9.03 3.96 1.24
CA GLN A 42 7.87 3.80 0.40
C GLN A 42 7.66 2.33 0.06
N VAL A 43 6.48 1.81 0.35
CA VAL A 43 6.01 0.55 -0.22
C VAL A 43 5.46 0.83 -1.62
N CYS A 44 5.97 0.08 -2.60
CA CYS A 44 5.76 0.24 -4.02
C CYS A 44 5.05 -1.02 -4.55
N PRO A 45 3.71 -1.10 -4.46
CA PRO A 45 2.94 -2.19 -5.04
C PRO A 45 3.07 -2.23 -6.57
N VAL A 46 2.99 -3.44 -7.09
CA VAL A 46 2.70 -3.73 -8.48
C VAL A 46 1.20 -3.96 -8.61
N PHE A 47 0.56 -3.18 -9.47
CA PHE A 47 -0.87 -3.27 -9.77
C PHE A 47 -1.08 -3.52 -11.27
N VAL A 48 -2.03 -4.37 -11.65
CA VAL A 48 -2.35 -4.63 -13.06
C VAL A 48 -3.78 -4.19 -13.37
N ASP A 49 -3.91 -3.24 -14.30
CA ASP A 49 -5.21 -2.80 -14.80
C ASP A 49 -6.01 -3.95 -15.43
N LEU A 50 -7.32 -3.94 -15.22
CA LEU A 50 -8.27 -4.93 -15.72
C LEU A 50 -8.16 -5.17 -17.24
N GLU A 51 -7.91 -4.14 -18.04
CA GLU A 51 -7.80 -4.28 -19.50
C GLU A 51 -6.66 -5.19 -19.96
N LEU A 52 -5.67 -5.40 -19.09
CA LEU A 52 -4.51 -6.26 -19.35
C LEU A 52 -4.68 -7.67 -18.79
N GLN A 53 -5.72 -7.93 -18.00
CA GLN A 53 -5.90 -9.22 -17.35
C GLN A 53 -6.72 -10.21 -18.21
N PRO A 54 -6.47 -11.54 -18.08
CA PRO A 54 -5.36 -12.16 -17.34
C PRO A 54 -4.05 -12.25 -18.15
N GLU A 55 -4.10 -12.25 -19.48
CA GLU A 55 -2.94 -12.64 -20.31
C GLU A 55 -1.75 -11.66 -20.22
N GLY A 56 -2.02 -10.39 -19.94
CA GLY A 56 -1.02 -9.35 -19.81
C GLY A 56 -0.44 -9.20 -18.40
N SER A 57 -1.02 -9.83 -17.37
CA SER A 57 -0.70 -9.53 -15.97
C SER A 57 0.76 -9.78 -15.61
N LEU A 58 1.31 -10.93 -16.01
CA LEU A 58 2.72 -11.23 -15.76
C LEU A 58 3.64 -10.23 -16.46
N ARG A 59 3.37 -9.93 -17.74
CA ARG A 59 4.21 -9.00 -18.51
C ARG A 59 4.18 -7.59 -17.93
N GLU A 60 3.01 -7.09 -17.55
CA GLU A 60 2.89 -5.75 -16.98
C GLU A 60 3.52 -5.66 -15.60
N SER A 61 3.43 -6.72 -14.82
CA SER A 61 4.09 -6.77 -13.51
C SER A 61 5.60 -6.78 -13.61
N LEU A 62 6.16 -7.56 -14.53
CA LEU A 62 7.60 -7.58 -14.78
C LEU A 62 8.13 -6.23 -15.28
N ARG A 63 7.30 -5.45 -15.98
CA ARG A 63 7.64 -4.07 -16.37
C ARG A 63 7.76 -3.15 -15.17
N GLN A 64 6.81 -3.22 -14.23
CA GLN A 64 6.85 -2.45 -12.98
C GLN A 64 8.03 -2.85 -12.09
N VAL A 65 8.29 -4.15 -11.96
CA VAL A 65 9.50 -4.64 -11.28
C VAL A 65 10.76 -4.11 -11.98
N THR A 66 10.79 -4.12 -13.31
CA THR A 66 11.93 -3.57 -14.08
C THR A 66 12.12 -2.07 -13.81
N ALA A 67 11.04 -1.29 -13.74
CA ALA A 67 11.08 0.13 -13.43
C ALA A 67 11.60 0.40 -12.01
N LEU A 68 11.24 -0.43 -11.01
CA LEU A 68 11.85 -0.38 -9.67
C LEU A 68 13.37 -0.61 -9.73
N GLN A 69 13.80 -1.63 -10.49
CA GLN A 69 15.23 -1.91 -10.67
C GLN A 69 15.96 -0.82 -11.46
N HIS A 70 15.26 -0.06 -12.30
CA HIS A 70 15.80 1.14 -12.95
C HIS A 70 15.97 2.26 -11.94
N ALA A 71 14.93 2.61 -11.18
CA ALA A 71 14.99 3.61 -10.12
C ALA A 71 16.19 3.39 -9.18
N LEU A 72 16.37 2.17 -8.68
CA LEU A 72 17.48 1.80 -7.79
C LEU A 72 18.87 1.99 -8.44
N ARG A 73 18.99 1.79 -9.76
CA ARG A 73 20.25 1.99 -10.51
C ARG A 73 20.46 3.45 -10.92
N GLU A 74 19.39 4.22 -11.09
CA GLU A 74 19.42 5.64 -11.41
C GLU A 74 19.92 6.49 -10.24
N SER A 75 19.65 6.07 -8.99
CA SER A 75 20.02 6.82 -7.79
C SER A 75 20.53 5.93 -6.64
N PRO A 76 21.59 5.12 -6.85
CA PRO A 76 22.07 4.13 -5.88
C PRO A 76 22.61 4.74 -4.57
N GLU A 77 23.04 6.00 -4.61
CA GLU A 77 23.47 6.77 -3.45
C GLU A 77 22.31 7.34 -2.63
N ARG A 78 21.10 7.40 -3.22
CA ARG A 78 19.89 7.93 -2.58
C ARG A 78 18.89 6.85 -2.20
N LEU A 79 18.93 5.68 -2.86
CA LEU A 79 17.91 4.64 -2.73
C LEU A 79 18.49 3.30 -2.25
N VAL A 80 17.67 2.55 -1.53
CA VAL A 80 17.96 1.18 -1.13
C VAL A 80 16.71 0.31 -1.33
N ALA A 81 16.89 -0.90 -1.85
CA ALA A 81 15.83 -1.88 -1.92
C ALA A 81 15.66 -2.55 -0.55
N ILE A 82 14.43 -2.65 -0.05
CA ILE A 82 14.17 -3.28 1.24
C ILE A 82 13.84 -4.76 1.04
N HIS A 83 14.85 -5.61 1.25
CA HIS A 83 14.73 -7.07 1.14
C HIS A 83 14.87 -7.78 2.48
N SER A 84 15.46 -7.13 3.47
CA SER A 84 15.81 -7.71 4.76
C SER A 84 15.73 -6.65 5.86
N ARG A 85 15.82 -7.12 7.11
CA ARG A 85 15.88 -6.22 8.28
C ARG A 85 17.06 -5.25 8.23
N GLY A 86 18.21 -5.68 7.70
CA GLY A 86 19.41 -4.84 7.63
C GLY A 86 19.28 -3.67 6.65
N ASP A 87 18.44 -3.80 5.62
CA ASP A 87 18.23 -2.72 4.65
C ASP A 87 17.52 -1.51 5.28
N LEU A 88 16.76 -1.72 6.36
CA LEU A 88 16.09 -0.66 7.11
C LEU A 88 17.07 0.24 7.86
N ASP A 89 18.30 -0.21 8.12
CA ASP A 89 19.28 0.59 8.87
C ASP A 89 19.67 1.86 8.09
N ALA A 90 19.73 1.79 6.75
CA ALA A 90 19.99 2.95 5.90
C ALA A 90 18.81 3.94 5.83
N VAL A 91 17.59 3.46 6.09
CA VAL A 91 16.38 4.28 6.17
C VAL A 91 16.31 5.00 7.51
N GLU A 92 16.52 4.26 8.60
CA GLU A 92 16.47 4.78 9.96
C GLU A 92 17.61 5.78 10.26
N SER A 93 18.78 5.60 9.63
CA SER A 93 19.88 6.56 9.72
C SER A 93 19.65 7.83 8.89
N GLY A 94 18.67 7.83 7.98
CA GLY A 94 18.41 8.91 7.04
C GLY A 94 19.40 8.99 5.89
N GLU A 95 20.19 7.94 5.65
CA GLU A 95 21.16 7.90 4.55
C GLU A 95 20.48 7.72 3.19
N ARG A 96 19.48 6.84 3.10
CA ARG A 96 18.81 6.48 1.84
C ARG A 96 17.31 6.26 2.04
N ILE A 97 16.55 6.53 0.99
CA ILE A 97 15.12 6.22 0.93
C ILE A 97 14.95 4.73 0.59
N GLY A 98 14.17 4.03 1.39
CA GLY A 98 13.86 2.62 1.21
C GLY A 98 12.67 2.40 0.28
N LEU A 99 12.85 1.57 -0.75
CA LEU A 99 11.76 1.12 -1.63
C LEU A 99 11.49 -0.37 -1.37
N LEU A 100 10.26 -0.70 -0.98
CA LEU A 100 9.83 -2.09 -0.73
C LEU A 100 8.89 -2.54 -1.84
N LEU A 101 9.24 -3.62 -2.54
CA LEU A 101 8.39 -4.19 -3.58
C LEU A 101 7.20 -4.95 -2.95
N ALA A 102 6.00 -4.57 -3.36
CA ALA A 102 4.76 -5.25 -2.99
C ALA A 102 3.95 -5.70 -4.22
N LEU A 103 2.92 -6.52 -4.01
CA LEU A 103 1.88 -6.82 -5.01
C LEU A 103 0.53 -6.35 -4.48
N GLU A 104 -0.21 -5.62 -5.30
CA GLU A 104 -1.62 -5.33 -5.06
C GLU A 104 -2.47 -6.21 -5.98
N GLY A 105 -2.78 -7.41 -5.48
CA GLY A 105 -3.35 -8.48 -6.28
C GLY A 105 -2.28 -9.41 -6.88
N VAL A 106 -2.60 -10.70 -6.92
CA VAL A 106 -1.70 -11.76 -7.42
C VAL A 106 -2.09 -12.27 -8.80
N GLU A 107 -2.80 -11.48 -9.59
CA GLU A 107 -3.12 -11.75 -11.00
C GLU A 107 -1.89 -12.18 -11.84
N PRO A 108 -0.66 -11.69 -11.59
CA PRO A 108 0.53 -12.12 -12.31
C PRO A 108 0.84 -13.61 -12.14
N PHE A 109 0.30 -14.26 -11.10
CA PHE A 109 0.53 -15.68 -10.82
C PHE A 109 -0.40 -16.59 -11.63
N GLY A 110 -1.48 -16.05 -12.21
CA GLY A 110 -2.47 -16.83 -12.94
C GLY A 110 -3.05 -17.97 -12.08
N TYR A 111 -2.63 -19.20 -12.34
CA TYR A 111 -3.02 -20.39 -11.58
C TYR A 111 -1.82 -21.10 -10.91
N GLU A 112 -0.65 -20.47 -10.88
CA GLU A 112 0.63 -21.09 -10.51
C GLU A 112 1.19 -20.50 -9.22
N VAL A 113 1.08 -21.24 -8.11
CA VAL A 113 1.62 -20.85 -6.80
C VAL A 113 3.13 -20.61 -6.83
N ALA A 114 3.86 -21.40 -7.63
CA ALA A 114 5.32 -21.31 -7.76
C ALA A 114 5.80 -19.97 -8.36
N THR A 115 4.90 -19.15 -8.91
CA THR A 115 5.25 -17.80 -9.35
C THR A 115 5.61 -16.89 -8.16
N ALA A 116 5.11 -17.20 -6.97
CA ALA A 116 5.47 -16.50 -5.74
C ALA A 116 6.98 -16.55 -5.46
N ASP A 117 7.61 -17.70 -5.70
CA ASP A 117 9.05 -17.89 -5.57
C ASP A 117 9.85 -16.94 -6.45
N LEU A 118 9.45 -16.84 -7.73
CA LEU A 118 10.10 -15.95 -8.68
C LEU A 118 10.00 -14.49 -8.24
N PHE A 119 8.81 -14.05 -7.80
CA PHE A 119 8.63 -12.68 -7.35
C PHE A 119 9.40 -12.40 -6.05
N TRP A 120 9.50 -13.37 -5.15
CA TRP A 120 10.31 -13.24 -3.94
C TRP A 120 11.80 -13.06 -4.26
N GLU A 121 12.33 -13.82 -5.22
CA GLU A 121 13.70 -13.65 -5.75
C GLU A 121 13.90 -12.29 -6.45
N LEU A 122 12.84 -11.74 -7.04
CA LEU A 122 12.84 -10.39 -7.62
C LEU A 122 12.72 -9.27 -6.57
N GLY A 123 12.62 -9.61 -5.28
CA GLY A 123 12.62 -8.66 -4.16
C GLY A 123 11.25 -8.46 -3.50
N LEU A 124 10.21 -9.20 -3.87
CA LEU A 124 8.88 -9.09 -3.26
C LEU A 124 8.94 -9.38 -1.76
N ARG A 125 8.39 -8.49 -0.93
CA ARG A 125 8.28 -8.69 0.53
C ARG A 125 6.88 -8.55 1.08
N MET A 126 5.93 -8.06 0.30
CA MET A 126 4.55 -7.86 0.72
C MET A 126 3.59 -8.18 -0.42
N ALA A 127 2.43 -8.76 -0.15
CA ALA A 127 1.44 -9.02 -1.19
C ALA A 127 0.01 -9.01 -0.63
N GLY A 128 -0.88 -8.31 -1.30
CA GLY A 128 -2.32 -8.51 -1.22
C GLY A 128 -2.76 -9.58 -2.20
N LEU A 129 -3.62 -10.51 -1.76
CA LEU A 129 -4.12 -11.58 -2.65
C LEU A 129 -5.01 -11.04 -3.78
N THR A 130 -5.66 -9.90 -3.57
CA THR A 130 -6.63 -9.35 -4.52
C THR A 130 -6.48 -7.84 -4.56
N TRP A 131 -6.85 -7.25 -5.69
CA TRP A 131 -7.45 -5.92 -5.70
C TRP A 131 -8.97 -6.09 -5.44
N ASN A 132 -9.85 -5.35 -6.11
CA ASN A 132 -11.30 -5.39 -5.83
C ASN A 132 -12.00 -6.68 -6.28
N ARG A 133 -11.49 -7.38 -7.31
CA ARG A 133 -12.21 -8.47 -7.97
C ARG A 133 -11.71 -9.86 -7.58
N ARG A 134 -12.49 -10.88 -7.92
CA ARG A 134 -12.09 -12.28 -7.83
C ARG A 134 -10.94 -12.58 -8.79
N ASN A 135 -9.95 -13.30 -8.29
CA ASN A 135 -8.96 -14.01 -9.10
C ASN A 135 -8.93 -15.50 -8.70
N PRO A 136 -8.08 -16.35 -9.30
CA PRO A 136 -8.05 -17.78 -8.99
C PRO A 136 -7.73 -18.13 -7.53
N PHE A 137 -7.14 -17.21 -6.77
CA PHE A 137 -6.70 -17.45 -5.40
C PHE A 137 -7.75 -17.00 -4.38
N ALA A 138 -8.43 -15.88 -4.62
CA ALA A 138 -9.32 -15.29 -3.63
C ALA A 138 -10.32 -14.27 -4.23
N ASP A 139 -11.23 -13.80 -3.37
CA ASP A 139 -12.27 -12.83 -3.67
C ASP A 139 -11.97 -11.46 -3.03
N GLY A 140 -11.89 -10.42 -3.86
CA GLY A 140 -11.68 -9.04 -3.42
C GLY A 140 -12.95 -8.34 -2.93
N ALA A 141 -12.84 -7.06 -2.59
CA ALA A 141 -13.87 -6.26 -1.93
C ALA A 141 -15.18 -6.08 -2.72
N ALA A 142 -15.16 -6.27 -4.04
CA ALA A 142 -16.35 -6.26 -4.88
C ALA A 142 -17.09 -7.62 -4.91
N GLU A 143 -16.56 -8.63 -4.22
CA GLU A 143 -17.05 -10.00 -4.18
C GLU A 143 -17.42 -10.40 -2.74
N GLY A 144 -18.03 -11.58 -2.58
CA GLY A 144 -18.52 -12.05 -1.27
C GLY A 144 -17.84 -13.29 -0.69
N GLY A 145 -16.94 -13.95 -1.42
CA GLY A 145 -16.29 -15.20 -0.99
C GLY A 145 -14.94 -14.99 -0.32
N GLY A 146 -14.20 -16.07 -0.07
CA GLY A 146 -12.91 -16.06 0.62
C GLY A 146 -11.79 -16.72 -0.17
N LEU A 147 -10.99 -17.55 0.50
CA LEU A 147 -9.88 -18.26 -0.13
C LEU A 147 -10.39 -19.42 -0.99
N SER A 148 -9.84 -19.53 -2.20
CA SER A 148 -9.92 -20.77 -2.98
C SER A 148 -8.97 -21.82 -2.40
N ARG A 149 -9.03 -23.07 -2.91
CA ARG A 149 -8.02 -24.08 -2.58
C ARG A 149 -6.61 -23.65 -2.99
N LEU A 150 -6.51 -22.94 -4.13
CA LEU A 150 -5.23 -22.43 -4.62
C LEU A 150 -4.74 -21.27 -3.74
N GLY A 151 -5.64 -20.40 -3.28
CA GLY A 151 -5.33 -19.34 -2.31
C GLY A 151 -4.76 -19.89 -1.00
N ARG A 152 -5.32 -20.99 -0.48
CA ARG A 152 -4.78 -21.66 0.72
C ARG A 152 -3.37 -22.19 0.51
N SER A 153 -3.11 -22.80 -0.65
CA SER A 153 -1.74 -23.22 -1.01
C SER A 153 -0.79 -22.04 -1.13
N LEU A 154 -1.24 -20.92 -1.70
CA LEU A 154 -0.45 -19.71 -1.83
C LEU A 154 -0.13 -19.08 -0.46
N LEU A 155 -1.09 -19.03 0.46
CA LEU A 155 -0.84 -18.57 1.83
C LEU A 155 0.20 -19.44 2.54
N GLY A 156 0.15 -20.75 2.36
CA GLY A 156 1.19 -21.65 2.86
C GLY A 156 2.57 -21.28 2.30
N ARG A 157 2.66 -21.05 0.98
CA ARG A 157 3.93 -20.65 0.34
C ARG A 157 4.42 -19.27 0.80
N PHE A 158 3.51 -18.30 0.96
CA PHE A 158 3.83 -16.97 1.50
C PHE A 158 4.39 -17.05 2.92
N ALA A 159 3.82 -17.91 3.77
CA ALA A 159 4.33 -18.12 5.13
C ALA A 159 5.75 -18.73 5.11
N GLU A 160 6.01 -19.71 4.24
CA GLU A 160 7.34 -20.31 4.05
C GLU A 160 8.37 -19.30 3.55
N LEU A 161 7.97 -18.39 2.65
CA LEU A 161 8.84 -17.34 2.09
C LEU A 161 9.00 -16.12 3.03
N GLY A 162 8.16 -15.99 4.05
CA GLY A 162 8.11 -14.80 4.91
C GLY A 162 7.54 -13.57 4.21
N VAL A 163 6.60 -13.75 3.27
CA VAL A 163 5.89 -12.63 2.63
C VAL A 163 4.93 -11.99 3.63
N ILE A 164 4.89 -10.67 3.68
CA ILE A 164 3.92 -9.95 4.50
C ILE A 164 2.57 -9.94 3.77
N LEU A 165 1.51 -10.38 4.43
CA LEU A 165 0.17 -10.41 3.82
C LEU A 165 -0.54 -9.07 4.03
N ASP A 166 -0.87 -8.40 2.93
CA ASP A 166 -1.73 -7.21 2.94
C ASP A 166 -3.20 -7.60 2.78
N LEU A 167 -4.05 -7.07 3.66
CA LEU A 167 -5.50 -7.30 3.66
C LEU A 167 -6.29 -6.12 3.09
N ALA A 168 -5.62 -5.08 2.56
CA ALA A 168 -6.28 -4.10 1.71
C ALA A 168 -6.99 -4.81 0.54
N HIS A 169 -8.14 -4.26 0.12
CA HIS A 169 -8.99 -4.81 -0.93
C HIS A 169 -9.58 -6.21 -0.69
N ALA A 170 -9.32 -6.88 0.42
CA ALA A 170 -9.93 -8.18 0.71
C ALA A 170 -11.45 -8.04 0.93
N SER A 171 -12.23 -9.02 0.46
CA SER A 171 -13.61 -9.16 0.92
C SER A 171 -13.66 -9.41 2.44
N GLU A 172 -14.82 -9.20 3.07
CA GLU A 172 -14.99 -9.48 4.49
C GLU A 172 -14.72 -10.96 4.84
N GLN A 173 -15.11 -11.90 3.96
CA GLN A 173 -14.84 -13.32 4.17
C GLN A 173 -13.35 -13.65 3.99
N LEU A 174 -12.70 -13.09 2.96
CA LEU A 174 -11.26 -13.27 2.75
C LEU A 174 -10.46 -12.73 3.93
N PHE A 175 -10.78 -11.51 4.38
CA PHE A 175 -10.14 -10.86 5.52
C PHE A 175 -10.15 -11.77 6.76
N ARG A 176 -11.32 -12.32 7.11
CA ARG A 176 -11.47 -13.25 8.24
C ARG A 176 -10.67 -14.53 8.03
N GLU A 177 -10.78 -15.18 6.88
CA GLU A 177 -10.08 -16.43 6.61
C GLU A 177 -8.55 -16.26 6.66
N CYS A 178 -8.03 -15.14 6.17
CA CYS A 178 -6.60 -14.81 6.28
C CYS A 178 -6.15 -14.61 7.72
N LEU A 179 -6.92 -13.88 8.55
CA LEU A 179 -6.59 -13.73 9.98
C LEU A 179 -6.56 -15.07 10.73
N GLU A 180 -7.47 -15.98 10.37
CA GLU A 180 -7.60 -17.31 10.98
C GLU A 180 -6.52 -18.30 10.53
N THR A 181 -6.08 -18.22 9.27
CA THR A 181 -5.27 -19.28 8.65
C THR A 181 -3.86 -18.86 8.22
N TYR A 182 -3.58 -17.57 8.10
CA TYR A 182 -2.24 -17.11 7.76
C TYR A 182 -1.34 -17.06 9.00
N GLU A 183 -0.23 -17.79 8.96
CA GLU A 183 0.72 -17.88 10.07
C GLU A 183 1.74 -16.73 10.09
N GLY A 184 1.94 -16.05 8.96
CA GLY A 184 2.87 -14.93 8.82
C GLY A 184 2.34 -13.60 9.37
N ARG A 185 3.12 -12.53 9.17
CA ARG A 185 2.76 -11.16 9.57
C ARG A 185 1.79 -10.56 8.55
N LEU A 186 0.82 -9.80 9.06
CA LEU A 186 -0.25 -9.21 8.25
C LEU A 186 -0.50 -7.76 8.65
N LEU A 187 -0.95 -6.97 7.69
CA LEU A 187 -1.35 -5.57 7.86
C LEU A 187 -2.49 -5.24 6.89
N VAL A 188 -3.03 -4.04 7.03
CA VAL A 188 -3.78 -3.37 5.96
C VAL A 188 -2.93 -2.19 5.56
N THR A 189 -2.42 -2.13 4.33
CA THR A 189 -1.53 -1.04 3.90
C THR A 189 -2.28 0.28 3.72
N HIS A 190 -3.52 0.21 3.24
CA HIS A 190 -4.34 1.39 3.00
C HIS A 190 -5.84 1.02 3.06
N ALA A 191 -6.58 1.66 3.95
CA ALA A 191 -8.04 1.72 3.99
C ALA A 191 -8.47 2.88 4.92
N GLY A 192 -9.76 3.14 5.05
CA GLY A 192 -10.30 4.05 6.09
C GLY A 192 -11.08 3.31 7.18
N CYS A 193 -11.82 4.07 7.98
CA CYS A 193 -12.62 3.60 9.12
C CYS A 193 -14.11 3.81 8.82
N ARG A 194 -14.92 2.74 8.84
CA ARG A 194 -16.36 2.83 8.55
C ARG A 194 -17.11 3.71 9.53
N ALA A 195 -16.68 3.76 10.79
CA ALA A 195 -17.27 4.62 11.81
C ALA A 195 -17.13 6.12 11.48
N VAL A 196 -16.16 6.47 10.64
CA VAL A 196 -15.87 7.85 10.25
C VAL A 196 -16.43 8.15 8.86
N ASN A 197 -16.29 7.22 7.90
CA ASN A 197 -16.92 7.27 6.59
C ASN A 197 -17.33 5.85 6.16
N ASP A 198 -18.63 5.60 6.07
CA ASP A 198 -19.18 4.27 5.82
C ASP A 198 -19.16 3.94 4.32
N THR A 199 -18.06 3.32 3.89
CA THR A 199 -17.86 2.82 2.53
C THR A 199 -17.36 1.38 2.56
N PRO A 200 -17.70 0.54 1.55
CA PRO A 200 -17.15 -0.81 1.42
C PRO A 200 -15.62 -0.88 1.48
N ARG A 201 -14.93 0.20 1.09
CA ARG A 201 -13.46 0.29 1.10
C ARG A 201 -12.86 0.37 2.52
N ASN A 202 -13.65 0.79 3.50
CA ASN A 202 -13.21 1.04 4.87
C ASN A 202 -13.46 -0.15 5.78
N LEU A 203 -12.66 -0.26 6.84
CA LEU A 203 -12.77 -1.31 7.85
C LEU A 203 -13.76 -0.93 8.95
N SER A 204 -14.55 -1.90 9.39
CA SER A 204 -15.29 -1.83 10.65
C SER A 204 -14.36 -1.88 11.86
N ASP A 205 -14.85 -1.39 13.01
CA ASP A 205 -14.11 -1.51 14.28
C ASP A 205 -13.78 -2.96 14.64
N ASP A 206 -14.66 -3.91 14.29
CA ASP A 206 -14.42 -5.33 14.56
C ASP A 206 -13.30 -5.89 13.68
N GLN A 207 -13.20 -5.47 12.41
CA GLN A 207 -12.06 -5.80 11.56
C GLN A 207 -10.76 -5.19 12.10
N LEU A 208 -10.79 -3.92 12.56
CA LEU A 208 -9.63 -3.28 13.18
C LEU A 208 -9.17 -4.05 14.43
N ARG A 209 -10.09 -4.40 15.33
CA ARG A 209 -9.77 -5.19 16.55
C ARG A 209 -9.24 -6.58 16.20
N ALA A 210 -9.82 -7.24 15.20
CA ALA A 210 -9.37 -8.56 14.75
C ALA A 210 -7.96 -8.51 14.15
N LEU A 211 -7.66 -7.46 13.37
CA LEU A 211 -6.32 -7.18 12.86
C LEU A 211 -5.30 -6.98 13.99
N ALA A 212 -5.65 -6.14 14.97
CA ALA A 212 -4.80 -5.87 16.13
C ALA A 212 -4.57 -7.13 17.00
N ALA A 213 -5.56 -8.00 17.12
CA ALA A 213 -5.44 -9.28 17.84
C ALA A 213 -4.48 -10.28 17.16
N ARG A 214 -4.16 -10.09 15.87
CA ARG A 214 -3.12 -10.83 15.14
C ARG A 214 -1.80 -10.07 15.04
N ASP A 215 -1.63 -9.05 15.89
CA ASP A 215 -0.47 -8.16 15.92
C ASP A 215 -0.22 -7.43 14.59
N GLY A 216 -1.28 -7.22 13.80
CA GLY A 216 -1.23 -6.40 12.60
C GLY A 216 -1.32 -4.91 12.90
N ILE A 217 -1.03 -4.12 11.88
CA ILE A 217 -1.15 -2.65 11.88
C ILE A 217 -2.05 -2.18 10.73
N PHE A 218 -2.63 -1.00 10.90
CA PHE A 218 -3.57 -0.39 9.97
C PHE A 218 -2.99 0.88 9.34
N GLY A 219 -2.83 0.87 8.02
CA GLY A 219 -2.46 2.05 7.23
C GLY A 219 -3.70 2.81 6.77
N LEU A 220 -3.73 4.12 7.05
CA LEU A 220 -4.81 4.99 6.61
C LEU A 220 -4.59 5.42 5.15
N MET A 221 -5.57 5.11 4.30
CA MET A 221 -5.67 5.57 2.91
C MET A 221 -5.98 7.08 2.85
N ILE A 222 -5.09 7.89 2.26
CA ILE A 222 -5.28 9.35 2.14
C ILE A 222 -5.97 9.69 0.81
N HIS A 223 -7.13 9.09 0.60
CA HIS A 223 -7.89 9.20 -0.62
C HIS A 223 -9.35 9.59 -0.32
N PRO A 224 -9.98 10.51 -1.08
CA PRO A 224 -11.36 10.95 -0.85
C PRO A 224 -12.38 9.80 -0.71
N LEU A 225 -12.23 8.73 -1.50
CA LEU A 225 -13.03 7.50 -1.38
C LEU A 225 -13.12 6.99 0.08
N ALA A 226 -11.98 6.93 0.77
CA ALA A 226 -11.87 6.42 2.13
C ALA A 226 -12.17 7.49 3.17
N ILE A 227 -11.73 8.73 2.95
CA ILE A 227 -11.82 9.82 3.92
C ILE A 227 -13.22 10.43 3.98
N ASP A 228 -13.68 10.99 2.86
CA ASP A 228 -15.01 11.58 2.71
C ASP A 228 -15.21 11.95 1.22
N PRO A 229 -16.04 11.20 0.46
CA PRO A 229 -16.23 11.48 -0.96
C PRO A 229 -16.92 12.82 -1.24
N GLY A 230 -17.66 13.37 -0.26
CA GLY A 230 -18.43 14.60 -0.41
C GLY A 230 -17.69 15.85 0.07
N ALA A 231 -16.82 15.70 1.07
CA ALA A 231 -16.06 16.79 1.68
C ALA A 231 -14.71 16.32 2.26
N PRO A 232 -13.76 15.88 1.40
CA PRO A 232 -12.46 15.42 1.89
C PRO A 232 -11.63 16.61 2.39
N THR A 233 -11.17 16.55 3.64
CA THR A 233 -10.24 17.54 4.23
C THR A 233 -9.14 16.86 5.03
N ILE A 234 -8.07 17.61 5.33
CA ILE A 234 -6.97 17.11 6.18
C ILE A 234 -7.49 16.82 7.59
N GLU A 235 -8.42 17.60 8.12
CA GLU A 235 -9.04 17.34 9.43
C GLU A 235 -9.80 16.02 9.44
N ARG A 236 -10.49 15.67 8.34
CA ARG A 236 -11.14 14.35 8.20
C ARG A 236 -10.13 13.21 8.17
N VAL A 237 -8.95 13.41 7.57
CA VAL A 237 -7.83 12.45 7.68
C VAL A 237 -7.44 12.25 9.16
N VAL A 238 -7.31 13.34 9.92
CA VAL A 238 -6.98 13.24 11.35
C VAL A 238 -8.11 12.58 12.15
N ASP A 239 -9.39 12.80 11.83
CA ASP A 239 -10.53 12.10 12.46
C ASP A 239 -10.40 10.57 12.29
N HIS A 240 -10.02 10.11 11.10
CA HIS A 240 -9.78 8.68 10.83
C HIS A 240 -8.62 8.13 11.68
N LEU A 241 -7.50 8.87 11.77
CA LEU A 241 -6.34 8.47 12.56
C LEU A 241 -6.66 8.39 14.05
N GLU A 242 -7.37 9.38 14.59
CA GLU A 242 -7.80 9.42 15.99
C GLU A 242 -8.78 8.30 16.30
N HIS A 243 -9.74 8.04 15.40
CA HIS A 243 -10.68 6.92 15.55
C HIS A 243 -9.93 5.59 15.58
N ALA A 244 -9.08 5.31 14.58
CA ALA A 244 -8.29 4.09 14.54
C ALA A 244 -7.41 3.93 15.80
N ALA A 245 -6.69 4.99 16.20
CA ALA A 245 -5.91 4.99 17.43
C ALA A 245 -6.75 4.69 18.68
N SER A 246 -8.00 5.13 18.73
CA SER A 246 -8.90 4.85 19.86
C SER A 246 -9.36 3.38 19.92
N VAL A 247 -9.45 2.70 18.76
CA VAL A 247 -9.92 1.31 18.65
C VAL A 247 -8.79 0.31 18.86
N ILE A 248 -7.61 0.55 18.26
CA ILE A 248 -6.50 -0.41 18.25
C ILE A 248 -5.21 0.09 18.89
N GLY A 249 -5.21 1.33 19.38
CA GLY A 249 -4.04 1.98 19.97
C GLY A 249 -3.19 2.74 18.93
N PRO A 250 -2.51 3.84 19.36
CA PRO A 250 -1.71 4.68 18.46
C PRO A 250 -0.46 3.97 17.91
N ASP A 251 -0.02 2.87 18.54
CA ASP A 251 1.15 2.10 18.10
C ASP A 251 0.83 1.09 16.98
N ARG A 252 -0.42 1.03 16.53
CA ARG A 252 -0.90 0.08 15.51
C ARG A 252 -1.45 0.75 14.25
N ILE A 253 -1.14 2.02 14.06
CA ILE A 253 -1.53 2.77 12.86
C ILE A 253 -0.32 3.30 12.10
N CYS A 254 -0.43 3.40 10.78
CA CYS A 254 0.56 4.02 9.90
C CYS A 254 -0.14 4.77 8.75
N LEU A 255 0.66 5.35 7.86
CA LEU A 255 0.18 6.04 6.66
C LEU A 255 0.20 5.08 5.45
N GLY A 256 -0.78 5.19 4.56
CA GLY A 256 -0.80 4.59 3.23
C GLY A 256 -1.35 5.62 2.24
N GLY A 257 -0.47 6.41 1.63
CA GLY A 257 -0.85 7.65 0.95
C GLY A 257 -1.87 7.44 -0.18
N ASP A 258 -1.65 6.40 -1.00
CA ASP A 258 -2.47 6.09 -2.18
C ASP A 258 -2.67 7.32 -3.10
N TRP A 259 -1.54 7.92 -3.50
CA TRP A 259 -1.51 9.15 -4.29
C TRP A 259 -1.82 8.91 -5.77
N ILE A 260 -3.08 9.10 -6.15
CA ILE A 260 -3.55 8.76 -7.51
C ILE A 260 -3.56 9.91 -8.52
N LYS A 261 -3.33 11.17 -8.10
CA LYS A 261 -3.52 12.35 -8.97
C LYS A 261 -2.69 12.29 -10.23
N ARG A 262 -1.38 12.07 -10.05
CA ARG A 262 -0.40 12.01 -11.15
C ARG A 262 -0.70 10.86 -12.10
N LEU A 263 -1.14 9.72 -11.55
CA LEU A 263 -1.53 8.57 -12.34
C LEU A 263 -2.74 8.87 -13.21
N HIS A 264 -3.79 9.49 -12.67
CA HIS A 264 -4.97 9.87 -13.45
C HIS A 264 -4.67 10.93 -14.51
N GLU A 265 -3.79 11.89 -14.22
CA GLU A 265 -3.34 12.89 -15.22
C GLU A 265 -2.54 12.26 -16.36
N LEU A 266 -1.74 11.22 -16.07
CA LEU A 266 -0.89 10.53 -17.04
C LEU A 266 -1.66 9.45 -17.84
N MET A 267 -2.50 8.70 -17.14
CA MET A 267 -3.22 7.52 -17.61
C MET A 267 -4.69 7.61 -17.19
N PRO A 268 -5.50 8.47 -17.83
CA PRO A 268 -6.93 8.51 -17.55
C PRO A 268 -7.55 7.15 -17.85
N ALA A 269 -8.19 6.55 -16.86
CA ALA A 269 -8.86 5.25 -16.97
C ALA A 269 -10.27 5.38 -16.39
N PRO A 270 -11.29 4.83 -17.05
CA PRO A 270 -12.65 4.90 -16.54
C PRO A 270 -12.76 4.18 -15.20
N ALA A 271 -13.63 4.68 -14.34
CA ALA A 271 -14.02 4.04 -13.09
C ALA A 271 -14.28 2.53 -13.30
N PRO A 272 -13.68 1.66 -12.46
CA PRO A 272 -13.91 0.23 -12.56
C PRO A 272 -15.40 -0.09 -12.36
N PRO A 273 -15.98 -1.03 -13.13
CA PRO A 273 -17.39 -1.40 -13.00
C PRO A 273 -17.59 -2.38 -11.83
N ASP A 274 -17.07 -2.05 -10.65
CA ASP A 274 -17.07 -2.91 -9.46
C ASP A 274 -18.09 -2.48 -8.39
N GLY A 275 -18.69 -1.29 -8.55
CA GLY A 275 -19.72 -0.77 -7.65
C GLY A 275 -19.18 -0.24 -6.32
N LEU A 276 -17.86 -0.10 -6.17
CA LEU A 276 -17.24 0.41 -4.95
C LEU A 276 -17.06 1.93 -4.96
N MET A 277 -17.06 2.55 -6.14
CA MET A 277 -17.02 4.00 -6.25
C MET A 277 -18.36 4.64 -5.89
N PRO A 278 -18.39 5.63 -4.97
CA PRO A 278 -19.60 6.34 -4.62
C PRO A 278 -20.05 7.25 -5.78
N PRO A 279 -21.36 7.46 -5.97
CA PRO A 279 -21.87 8.36 -6.99
C PRO A 279 -21.31 9.78 -6.83
N GLY A 280 -20.80 10.36 -7.93
CA GLY A 280 -20.38 11.76 -7.99
C GLY A 280 -18.93 12.05 -7.58
N LEU A 281 -18.18 11.06 -7.11
CA LEU A 281 -16.73 11.22 -6.94
C LEU A 281 -16.05 11.14 -8.31
N ALA A 282 -15.43 12.24 -8.74
CA ALA A 282 -14.70 12.30 -10.00
C ALA A 282 -13.34 11.58 -9.88
N GLU A 283 -12.89 10.95 -10.96
CA GLU A 283 -11.54 10.40 -11.07
C GLU A 283 -10.47 11.49 -10.83
N GLY A 284 -9.39 11.12 -10.15
CA GLY A 284 -8.32 12.06 -9.80
C GLY A 284 -8.69 13.11 -8.73
N THR A 285 -9.86 13.01 -8.08
CA THR A 285 -10.19 13.88 -6.94
C THR A 285 -9.18 13.65 -5.82
N THR A 286 -8.70 14.74 -5.21
CA THR A 286 -7.74 14.73 -4.11
C THR A 286 -8.23 15.57 -2.93
N ILE A 287 -7.47 15.54 -1.85
CA ILE A 287 -7.68 16.39 -0.68
C ILE A 287 -6.89 17.69 -0.91
N GLU A 288 -7.53 18.85 -0.75
CA GLU A 288 -6.85 20.14 -0.91
C GLU A 288 -5.70 20.26 0.11
N GLY A 289 -4.50 20.58 -0.37
CA GLY A 289 -3.29 20.66 0.45
C GLY A 289 -2.74 19.30 0.92
N LEU A 290 -3.26 18.19 0.40
CA LEU A 290 -2.78 16.83 0.67
C LEU A 290 -3.08 15.91 -0.52
N SER A 291 -2.47 16.22 -1.66
CA SER A 291 -2.69 15.62 -2.98
C SER A 291 -1.50 14.80 -3.49
N GLY A 292 -0.39 14.80 -2.75
CA GLY A 292 0.84 14.07 -3.05
C GLY A 292 1.76 14.00 -1.83
N PRO A 293 2.85 13.20 -1.90
CA PRO A 293 3.75 13.01 -0.77
C PRO A 293 4.46 14.30 -0.35
N GLU A 294 4.70 15.23 -1.29
CA GLU A 294 5.31 16.54 -1.01
C GLU A 294 4.49 17.42 -0.05
N GLU A 295 3.21 17.09 0.15
CA GLU A 295 2.29 17.82 1.02
C GLU A 295 2.12 17.16 2.41
N TYR A 296 2.86 16.09 2.72
CA TYR A 296 2.89 15.50 4.06
C TYR A 296 3.14 16.51 5.21
N PRO A 297 3.96 17.56 5.06
CA PRO A 297 4.10 18.59 6.10
C PRO A 297 2.77 19.22 6.55
N ALA A 298 1.79 19.36 5.66
CA ALA A 298 0.46 19.89 6.01
C ALA A 298 -0.31 18.95 6.96
N LEU A 299 -0.18 17.62 6.76
CA LEU A 299 -0.74 16.64 7.68
C LEU A 299 -0.05 16.69 9.06
N VAL A 300 1.27 16.90 9.09
CA VAL A 300 2.02 17.06 10.34
C VAL A 300 1.53 18.28 11.13
N GLU A 301 1.33 19.42 10.46
CA GLU A 301 0.77 20.63 11.07
C GLU A 301 -0.65 20.40 11.61
N ALA A 302 -1.50 19.68 10.87
CA ALA A 302 -2.84 19.35 11.32
C ALA A 302 -2.84 18.43 12.56
N LEU A 303 -1.97 17.42 12.60
CA LEU A 303 -1.78 16.55 13.77
C LEU A 303 -1.33 17.36 15.00
N GLN A 304 -0.39 18.29 14.81
CA GLN A 304 0.07 19.20 15.87
C GLN A 304 -1.07 20.09 16.39
N ALA A 305 -1.87 20.67 15.49
CA ALA A 305 -3.03 21.48 15.85
C ALA A 305 -4.09 20.68 16.64
N ARG A 306 -4.16 19.36 16.41
CA ARG A 306 -5.01 18.40 17.15
C ARG A 306 -4.38 17.88 18.44
N GLY A 307 -3.20 18.37 18.81
CA GLY A 307 -2.54 18.04 20.07
C GLY A 307 -1.82 16.70 20.09
N TRP A 308 -1.47 16.15 18.93
CA TRP A 308 -0.53 15.03 18.87
C TRP A 308 0.86 15.51 19.30
N ASP A 309 1.44 14.90 20.32
CA ASP A 309 2.81 15.19 20.72
C ASP A 309 3.82 14.58 19.73
N ALA A 310 5.10 14.93 19.93
CA ALA A 310 6.19 14.49 19.05
C ALA A 310 6.35 12.97 19.01
N ASP A 311 6.12 12.28 20.14
CA ASP A 311 6.29 10.83 20.22
C ASP A 311 5.17 10.10 19.45
N ARG A 312 3.92 10.54 19.62
CA ARG A 312 2.77 10.00 18.86
C ARG A 312 2.88 10.29 17.37
N GLN A 313 3.35 11.48 17.00
CA GLN A 313 3.62 11.82 15.61
C GLN A 313 4.73 10.90 15.06
N HIS A 314 5.85 10.77 15.75
CA HIS A 314 6.93 9.90 15.28
C HIS A 314 6.48 8.44 15.11
N ALA A 315 5.70 7.92 16.07
CA ALA A 315 5.14 6.57 16.00
C ALA A 315 4.25 6.39 14.76
N LEU A 316 3.28 7.28 14.54
CA LEU A 316 2.37 7.24 13.39
C LEU A 316 3.11 7.42 12.05
N LEU A 317 3.93 8.46 11.96
CA LEU A 317 4.51 8.92 10.69
C LEU A 317 5.55 7.95 10.14
N SER A 318 6.27 7.22 11.01
CA SER A 318 7.27 6.26 10.55
C SER A 318 7.51 5.08 11.50
N GLY A 319 7.52 5.32 12.81
CA GLY A 319 8.02 4.35 13.80
C GLY A 319 7.23 3.03 13.82
N ASN A 320 5.91 3.07 13.66
CA ASN A 320 5.06 1.89 13.69
C ASN A 320 5.29 0.98 12.48
N LEU A 321 5.35 1.56 11.28
CA LEU A 321 5.59 0.80 10.05
C LEU A 321 7.02 0.23 10.03
N LEU A 322 8.03 1.03 10.40
CA LEU A 322 9.42 0.56 10.45
C LEU A 322 9.60 -0.58 11.46
N ARG A 323 9.01 -0.47 12.66
CA ARG A 323 9.02 -1.54 13.65
C ARG A 323 8.35 -2.81 13.11
N PHE A 324 7.16 -2.68 12.52
CA PHE A 324 6.45 -3.80 11.93
C PHE A 324 7.27 -4.51 10.85
N LEU A 325 7.87 -3.74 9.92
CA LEU A 325 8.73 -4.30 8.87
C LEU A 325 9.98 -4.97 9.45
N ARG A 326 10.61 -4.37 10.47
CA ARG A 326 11.79 -4.94 11.13
C ARG A 326 11.48 -6.27 11.81
N GLU A 327 10.28 -6.46 12.33
CA GLU A 327 9.85 -7.75 12.90
C GLU A 327 9.50 -8.77 11.81
N ALA A 328 8.92 -8.31 10.71
CA ALA A 328 8.36 -9.17 9.66
C ALA A 328 9.35 -9.63 8.59
N LEU A 329 10.33 -8.79 8.22
CA LEU A 329 11.31 -9.10 7.19
C LEU A 329 12.30 -10.18 7.64
N PRO A 330 12.89 -10.95 6.70
CA PRO A 330 13.91 -11.94 7.02
C PRO A 330 15.19 -11.29 7.57
N GLU A 331 15.95 -12.06 8.34
CA GLU A 331 17.32 -11.72 8.72
C GLU A 331 18.20 -11.71 7.46
N GLY A 332 18.92 -10.61 7.24
CA GLY A 332 19.84 -10.42 6.12
C GLY A 332 21.26 -10.87 6.43
#